data_AF-A0A3N5C1X4-F1
#
_entry.id   AF-A0A3N5C1X4-F1
#
_cell.length_a   1.000
_cell.length_b   1.000
_cell.length_c   1.000
_cell.angle_alpha   90.00
_cell.angle_beta   90.00
_cell.angle_gamma   90.00
#
_symmetry.space_group_name_H-M   'P 1'
#
loop_
_entity.id
_entity.type
_entity.pdbx_description
1 polymer ?
#
loop_
_entity_poly.entity_id
_entity_poly.type
_entity_poly.pdbx_seq_one_letter_code
_entity_poly.pdbx_strand_id
1 'polypeptide(L)'
;MSDFSVKMKGYVEQTRDYTLDKIETLKSAPSSYWLKNSPAIIIIMITIVYLIFVPKGESLGWGIFFLIGLAYAAFALNYWKKDSEFSLYWSLAVLFISLPFAGYEWLTYLLTTLYDKIL
;
A
#
# COMPACT_ATOMS: atom_id res chain seq x y z
N MET A 1 -26.52 -10.77 -24.48
CA MET A 1 -25.48 -10.61 -23.44
C MET A 1 -24.30 -11.48 -23.84
N SER A 2 -23.08 -10.97 -23.84
CA SER A 2 -21.88 -11.73 -24.24
C SER A 2 -21.36 -12.56 -23.05
N ASP A 3 -20.74 -13.72 -23.31
CA ASP A 3 -20.10 -14.57 -22.29
C ASP A 3 -19.08 -13.81 -21.42
N PHE A 4 -18.48 -12.76 -21.99
CA PHE A 4 -17.56 -11.89 -21.28
C PHE A 4 -18.25 -11.10 -20.17
N SER A 5 -19.48 -10.60 -20.37
CA SER A 5 -20.20 -9.85 -19.33
C SER A 5 -20.62 -10.76 -18.17
N VAL A 6 -20.95 -12.01 -18.46
CA VAL A 6 -21.33 -13.02 -17.44
C VAL A 6 -20.12 -13.39 -16.58
N LYS A 7 -18.95 -13.62 -17.21
CA LYS A 7 -17.70 -13.87 -16.48
C LYS A 7 -17.28 -12.67 -15.62
N MET A 8 -17.32 -11.46 -16.16
CA MET A 8 -16.98 -10.25 -15.39
C MET A 8 -17.89 -10.07 -14.18
N LYS A 9 -19.20 -10.28 -14.34
CA LYS A 9 -20.14 -10.19 -13.23
C LYS A 9 -19.85 -11.23 -12.13
N GLY A 10 -19.52 -12.47 -12.53
CA GLY A 10 -19.10 -13.52 -11.60
C GLY A 10 -17.83 -13.16 -10.82
N TYR A 11 -16.81 -12.59 -11.47
CA TYR A 11 -15.61 -12.11 -10.79
C TYR A 11 -15.89 -10.97 -9.80
N VAL A 12 -16.79 -10.05 -10.16
CA VAL A 12 -17.16 -8.93 -9.28
C VAL A 12 -17.92 -9.44 -8.05
N GLU A 13 -18.87 -10.35 -8.22
CA GLU A 13 -19.61 -10.97 -7.10
C GLU A 13 -18.65 -11.77 -6.20
N GLN A 14 -17.75 -12.56 -6.78
CA GLN A 14 -16.76 -13.33 -6.01
C GLN A 14 -15.78 -12.43 -5.24
N THR A 15 -15.36 -11.33 -5.84
CA THR A 15 -14.49 -10.34 -5.18
C THR A 15 -15.24 -9.64 -4.05
N ARG A 16 -16.51 -9.28 -4.26
CA ARG A 16 -17.35 -8.66 -3.25
C ARG A 16 -17.57 -9.59 -2.06
N ASP A 17 -17.95 -10.84 -2.30
CA ASP A 17 -18.22 -11.82 -1.23
C ASP A 17 -16.95 -12.11 -0.43
N TYR A 18 -15.81 -12.27 -1.11
CA TYR A 18 -14.51 -12.40 -0.45
C TYR A 18 -14.17 -11.18 0.41
N THR A 19 -14.47 -9.98 -0.08
CA THR A 19 -14.20 -8.73 0.65
C THR A 19 -15.08 -8.63 1.89
N LEU A 20 -16.38 -8.96 1.78
CA LEU A 20 -17.32 -8.92 2.89
C LEU A 20 -16.95 -9.93 3.99
N ASP A 21 -16.63 -11.16 3.61
CA ASP A 21 -16.16 -12.20 4.53
C ASP A 21 -14.89 -11.78 5.28
N LYS A 22 -13.93 -11.16 4.58
CA LYS A 22 -12.72 -10.62 5.20
C LYS A 22 -13.00 -9.45 6.14
N ILE A 23 -13.95 -8.58 5.81
CA ILE A 23 -14.36 -7.47 6.69
C ILE A 23 -15.00 -8.01 7.98
N GLU A 24 -15.86 -9.02 7.89
CA GLU A 24 -16.45 -9.65 9.06
C GLU A 24 -15.40 -10.34 9.94
N THR A 25 -14.46 -11.06 9.30
CA THR A 25 -13.32 -11.67 9.99
C THR A 25 -12.48 -10.62 10.74
N LEU A 26 -12.22 -9.47 10.10
CA LEU A 26 -11.51 -8.34 10.70
C LEU A 26 -12.26 -7.71 11.87
N LYS A 27 -13.60 -7.60 11.80
CA LYS A 27 -14.42 -7.11 12.92
C LYS A 27 -14.35 -8.03 14.14
N SER A 28 -14.25 -9.33 13.92
CA SER A 28 -14.08 -10.33 14.99
C SER A 28 -12.62 -10.53 15.43
N ALA A 29 -11.66 -9.80 14.85
CA ALA A 29 -10.25 -10.02 15.12
C ALA A 29 -9.90 -9.66 16.58
N PRO A 30 -9.09 -10.50 17.26
CA PRO A 30 -8.66 -10.24 18.63
C PRO A 30 -7.82 -8.96 18.73
N SER A 31 -7.80 -8.31 19.90
CA SER A 31 -7.05 -7.06 20.11
C SER A 31 -5.55 -7.20 19.83
N SER A 32 -4.99 -8.40 20.01
CA SER A 32 -3.60 -8.75 19.66
C SER A 32 -3.28 -8.54 18.18
N TYR A 33 -4.24 -8.82 17.29
CA TYR A 33 -4.09 -8.62 15.85
C TYR A 33 -3.85 -7.15 15.52
N TRP A 34 -4.66 -6.26 16.09
CA TRP A 34 -4.54 -4.81 15.89
C TRP A 34 -3.25 -4.27 16.48
N LEU A 35 -2.82 -4.80 17.63
CA LEU A 35 -1.58 -4.39 18.28
C LEU A 35 -0.35 -4.75 17.42
N LYS A 36 -0.30 -5.97 16.88
CA LYS A 36 0.78 -6.46 16.01
C LYS A 36 0.90 -5.65 14.71
N ASN A 37 -0.23 -5.24 14.14
CA ASN A 37 -0.28 -4.45 12.91
C ASN A 37 -0.26 -2.93 13.16
N SER A 38 -0.28 -2.49 14.41
CA SER A 38 -0.32 -1.06 14.77
C SER A 38 0.80 -0.23 14.15
N PRO A 39 2.05 -0.71 13.99
CA PRO A 39 3.08 0.08 13.32
C PRO A 39 2.72 0.41 11.87
N ALA A 40 2.16 -0.56 11.14
CA ALA A 40 1.71 -0.37 9.76
C ALA A 40 0.56 0.65 9.69
N ILE A 41 -0.41 0.50 10.58
CA ILE A 41 -1.60 1.36 10.64
C ILE A 41 -1.17 2.81 10.94
N ILE A 42 -0.25 3.01 11.89
CA ILE A 42 0.31 4.33 12.21
C ILE A 42 1.00 4.93 10.99
N ILE A 43 1.83 4.15 10.28
CA ILE A 43 2.52 4.61 9.07
C ILE A 43 1.51 4.99 7.98
N ILE A 44 0.44 4.21 7.79
CA ILE A 44 -0.64 4.54 6.85
C ILE A 44 -1.30 5.86 7.22
N MET A 45 -1.64 6.06 8.49
CA MET A 45 -2.25 7.30 8.97
C MET A 45 -1.33 8.50 8.71
N ILE A 46 -0.02 8.37 9.02
CA ILE A 46 0.97 9.41 8.72
C ILE A 46 1.06 9.65 7.21
N THR A 47 1.06 8.60 6.39
CA THR A 47 1.13 8.71 4.92
C THR A 47 -0.10 9.42 4.36
N ILE A 48 -1.30 9.13 4.87
CA ILE A 48 -2.55 9.79 4.47
C ILE A 48 -2.54 11.27 4.87
N VAL A 49 -2.13 11.57 6.10
CA VAL A 49 -1.99 12.97 6.57
C VAL A 49 -0.99 13.70 5.68
N TYR A 50 0.17 13.09 5.42
CA TYR A 50 1.17 13.67 4.53
C TYR A 50 0.62 13.94 3.13
N LEU A 51 -0.17 13.02 2.58
CA LEU A 51 -0.82 13.16 1.27
C LEU A 51 -1.80 14.33 1.18
N ILE A 52 -2.48 14.66 2.27
CA ILE A 52 -3.45 15.75 2.32
C ILE A 52 -2.75 17.11 2.48
N PHE A 53 -1.70 17.17 3.31
CA PHE A 53 -1.12 18.44 3.75
C PHE A 53 0.17 18.84 3.04
N VAL A 54 0.88 17.92 2.38
CA VAL A 54 2.18 18.21 1.77
C VAL A 54 2.06 18.39 0.25
N PRO A 55 2.69 19.43 -0.33
CA PRO A 55 2.75 19.61 -1.77
C PRO A 55 3.28 18.36 -2.47
N LYS A 56 2.63 17.98 -3.56
CA LYS A 56 2.84 16.70 -4.25
C LYS A 56 4.07 16.69 -5.18
N GLY A 57 4.94 17.69 -5.07
CA GLY A 57 6.16 17.85 -5.87
C GLY A 57 7.33 18.22 -4.97
N GLU A 58 8.47 17.58 -5.22
CA GLU A 58 9.78 17.85 -4.61
C GLU A 58 9.91 17.58 -3.11
N SER A 59 9.27 16.52 -2.61
CA SER A 59 9.29 16.22 -1.19
C SER A 59 9.79 14.80 -0.93
N LEU A 60 11.10 14.69 -0.66
CA LEU A 60 11.83 13.44 -0.33
C LEU A 60 11.13 12.50 0.66
N GLY A 61 10.15 12.99 1.42
CA GLY A 61 9.30 12.17 2.26
C GLY A 61 8.49 11.10 1.50
N TRP A 62 8.14 11.28 0.23
CA TRP A 62 7.47 10.24 -0.57
C TRP A 62 8.37 9.02 -0.78
N GLY A 63 9.65 9.25 -1.08
CA GLY A 63 10.67 8.21 -1.11
C GLY A 63 10.83 7.50 0.25
N ILE A 64 10.80 8.25 1.36
CA ILE A 64 10.88 7.67 2.72
C ILE A 64 9.66 6.77 3.01
N PHE A 65 8.43 7.22 2.71
CA PHE A 65 7.24 6.39 2.90
C PHE A 65 7.28 5.12 2.05
N PHE A 66 7.77 5.23 0.82
CA PHE A 66 7.96 4.07 -0.05
C PHE A 66 8.96 3.08 0.54
N LEU A 67 10.13 3.53 1.01
CA LEU A 67 11.15 2.68 1.62
C LEU A 67 10.65 2.03 2.92
N ILE A 68 9.92 2.77 3.75
CA ILE A 68 9.29 2.23 4.97
C ILE A 68 8.24 1.18 4.62
N GLY A 69 7.37 1.45 3.64
CA GLY A 69 6.39 0.50 3.13
C GLY A 69 7.05 -0.77 2.58
N LEU A 70 8.17 -0.63 1.87
CA LEU A 70 8.94 -1.73 1.31
C LEU A 70 9.60 -2.58 2.40
N ALA A 71 10.25 -1.95 3.37
CA ALA A 71 10.85 -2.65 4.51
C ALA A 71 9.80 -3.41 5.32
N TYR A 72 8.64 -2.77 5.56
CA TYR A 72 7.53 -3.41 6.27
C TYR A 72 6.89 -4.53 5.44
N ALA A 73 6.82 -4.43 4.11
CA ALA A 73 6.35 -5.50 3.24
C ALA A 73 7.31 -6.69 3.22
N ALA A 74 8.62 -6.45 3.18
CA ALA A 74 9.64 -7.50 3.27
C ALA A 74 9.59 -8.20 4.65
N PHE A 75 9.41 -7.43 5.72
CA PHE A 75 9.16 -7.97 7.06
C PHE A 75 7.87 -8.81 7.07
N ALA A 76 6.75 -8.23 6.64
CA ALA A 76 5.47 -8.91 6.63
C ALA A 76 5.50 -10.18 5.76
N LEU A 77 6.19 -10.23 4.62
CA LEU A 77 6.38 -11.45 3.82
C LEU A 77 7.15 -12.55 4.59
N ASN A 78 8.19 -12.17 5.32
CA ASN A 78 9.01 -13.09 6.10
C ASN A 78 8.27 -13.66 7.33
N TYR A 79 7.37 -12.88 7.93
CA TYR A 79 6.65 -13.26 9.14
C TYR A 79 5.21 -13.74 8.90
N TRP A 80 4.58 -13.38 7.77
CA TRP A 80 3.24 -13.84 7.36
C TRP A 80 3.13 -15.37 7.33
N LYS A 81 4.20 -16.08 6.92
CA LYS A 81 4.21 -17.54 6.89
C LYS A 81 4.35 -18.18 8.27
N LYS A 82 4.78 -17.41 9.28
CA LYS A 82 5.06 -17.87 10.65
C LYS A 82 3.98 -17.44 11.64
N ASP A 83 3.29 -16.34 11.36
CA ASP A 83 2.23 -15.78 12.18
C ASP A 83 1.14 -15.19 11.26
N SER A 84 0.00 -15.88 11.19
CA SER A 84 -1.15 -15.48 10.37
C SER A 84 -1.82 -14.18 10.85
N GLU A 85 -1.46 -13.68 12.05
CA GLU A 85 -1.96 -12.41 12.56
C GLU A 85 -1.22 -11.20 11.95
N PHE A 86 -0.07 -11.39 11.28
CA PHE A 86 0.62 -10.33 10.56
C PHE A 86 0.02 -10.14 9.15
N SER A 87 -0.58 -8.97 8.92
CA SER A 87 -1.30 -8.68 7.68
C SER A 87 -0.41 -7.99 6.67
N LEU A 88 -0.08 -8.72 5.60
CA LEU A 88 0.62 -8.19 4.44
C LEU A 88 -0.12 -7.00 3.79
N TYR A 89 -1.46 -7.00 3.87
CA TYR A 89 -2.31 -6.02 3.19
C TYR A 89 -2.02 -4.57 3.62
N TRP A 90 -1.68 -4.34 4.89
CA TRP A 90 -1.33 -2.99 5.35
C TRP A 90 -0.02 -2.48 4.74
N SER A 91 0.98 -3.36 4.61
CA SER A 91 2.24 -3.02 3.94
C SER A 91 2.04 -2.67 2.46
N LEU A 92 1.19 -3.45 1.79
CA LEU A 92 0.86 -3.26 0.38
C LEU A 92 0.07 -1.96 0.18
N ALA A 93 -0.82 -1.60 1.09
CA ALA A 93 -1.54 -0.33 1.03
C ALA A 93 -0.58 0.88 1.05
N VAL A 94 0.43 0.88 1.95
CA VAL A 94 1.46 1.92 1.99
C VAL A 94 2.23 1.97 0.67
N LEU A 95 2.63 0.81 0.15
CA LEU A 95 3.34 0.72 -1.14
C LEU A 95 2.50 1.24 -2.30
N PHE A 96 1.23 0.83 -2.42
CA PHE A 96 0.36 1.29 -3.50
C PHE A 96 0.12 2.80 -3.47
N ILE A 97 -0.01 3.38 -2.28
CA ILE A 97 -0.20 4.82 -2.13
C ILE A 97 1.08 5.58 -2.45
N SER A 98 2.24 5.10 -1.98
CA SER A 98 3.53 5.80 -2.12
C SER A 98 4.23 5.58 -3.47
N LEU A 99 4.00 4.45 -4.15
CA LEU A 99 4.61 4.09 -5.44
C LEU A 99 4.46 5.17 -6.53
N PRO A 100 3.27 5.72 -6.82
CA PRO A 100 3.13 6.73 -7.88
C PRO A 100 3.89 8.03 -7.56
N PHE A 101 3.96 8.42 -6.29
CA PHE A 101 4.68 9.64 -5.88
C PHE A 101 6.19 9.42 -5.85
N ALA A 102 6.66 8.31 -5.28
CA ALA A 102 8.08 7.95 -5.29
C ALA A 102 8.60 7.73 -6.72
N GLY A 103 7.78 7.10 -7.58
CA GLY A 103 8.08 6.93 -9.00
C GLY A 103 8.18 8.27 -9.73
N TYR A 104 7.23 9.19 -9.49
CA TYR A 104 7.27 10.55 -10.04
C TYR A 104 8.53 11.32 -9.59
N GLU A 105 8.88 11.28 -8.31
CA GLU A 105 10.09 11.94 -7.79
C GLU A 105 11.36 11.37 -8.40
N TRP A 106 11.48 10.04 -8.48
CA TRP A 106 12.64 9.40 -9.07
C TRP A 106 12.80 9.74 -10.55
N LEU A 107 11.70 9.69 -11.31
CA LEU A 107 11.68 10.09 -12.73
C LEU A 107 12.06 11.56 -12.89
N THR A 108 11.50 12.43 -12.06
CA THR A 108 11.78 13.87 -12.10
C THR A 108 13.25 14.14 -11.82
N TYR A 109 13.80 13.57 -10.74
CA TYR A 109 15.22 13.68 -10.40
C TYR A 109 16.15 13.15 -11.49
N LEU A 110 15.81 12.00 -12.09
CA LEU A 110 16.61 11.40 -13.14
C LEU A 110 16.59 12.26 -14.42
N LEU A 111 15.43 12.83 -14.77
CA LEU A 111 15.29 13.73 -15.92
C LEU A 111 16.04 15.05 -15.71
N THR A 112 15.94 15.68 -14.54
CA THR A 112 16.73 16.90 -14.24
C THR A 112 18.22 16.62 -14.23
N THR A 113 18.66 15.54 -13.59
CA THR A 113 20.09 15.19 -13.55
C THR A 113 20.64 14.88 -14.94
N LEU A 114 19.86 14.25 -15.82
CA LEU A 114 20.26 14.01 -17.21
C LEU A 114 20.27 15.30 -18.02
N TYR A 115 19.26 16.15 -17.84
CA TYR A 115 19.18 17.45 -18.50
C TYR A 115 20.39 18.33 -18.15
N ASP A 116 20.72 18.45 -16.86
CA ASP A 116 21.86 19.23 -16.35
C ASP A 116 23.24 18.67 -16.75
N LYS A 117 23.30 17.43 -17.24
CA LYS A 117 24.54 16.81 -17.73
C LYS A 117 24.68 16.88 -19.25
N ILE A 118 23.59 17.12 -19.97
CA ILE A 118 23.56 17.23 -21.43
C ILE A 118 23.68 18.69 -21.86
N LEU A 119 23.13 19.62 -21.06
CA LEU A 119 23.32 21.06 -21.18
C LEU A 119 24.57 21.52 -20.41
#